data_AF-K2PJH2-F1
#
_entry.id   AF-K2PJH2-F1
#
_cell.length_a   1.000
_cell.length_b   1.000
_cell.length_c   1.000
_cell.angle_alpha   90.00
_cell.angle_beta   90.00
_cell.angle_gamma   90.00
#
_symmetry.space_group_name_H-M   'P 1'
#
loop_
_entity.id
_entity.type
_entity.pdbx_description
1 polymer ?
#
loop_
_entity_poly.entity_id
_entity_poly.type
_entity_poly.pdbx_seq_one_letter_code
_entity_poly.pdbx_strand_id
1 'polypeptide(L)'
;MQTSVSEASGTLSIPLELVELELALNNEDCLGLGFEGALNHALGQVDGQILFRMRLDGVDDCDWVAAVSVSSDGGQALALVVQRSDGEKLAVESIEASELPVAGIVSAYAGLMASLDQPQEETDIELEDSDLTDAAEAELAMPA
;
A
#
# COMPACT_ATOMS: atom_id res chain seq x y z
N MET A 1 -14.28 -32.41 -33.97
CA MET A 1 -13.40 -32.28 -32.78
C MET A 1 -13.37 -30.81 -32.44
N GLN A 2 -13.78 -30.43 -31.24
CA GLN A 2 -13.74 -29.03 -30.80
C GLN A 2 -12.35 -28.76 -30.23
N THR A 3 -11.65 -27.75 -30.76
CA THR A 3 -10.47 -27.18 -30.12
C THR A 3 -10.93 -26.01 -29.27
N SER A 4 -11.04 -26.22 -27.97
CA SER A 4 -11.37 -25.15 -27.02
C SER A 4 -10.32 -24.05 -27.11
N VAL A 5 -10.74 -22.86 -27.54
CA VAL A 5 -9.91 -21.66 -27.36
C VAL A 5 -9.99 -21.32 -25.88
N SER A 6 -8.86 -21.38 -25.20
CA SER A 6 -8.73 -20.96 -23.80
C SER A 6 -8.03 -19.62 -23.78
N GLU A 7 -8.74 -18.58 -24.23
CA GLU A 7 -8.28 -17.19 -24.14
C GLU A 7 -8.37 -16.74 -22.68
N ALA A 8 -7.33 -17.08 -21.91
CA ALA A 8 -7.00 -16.40 -20.67
C ALA A 8 -6.49 -14.99 -21.01
N SER A 9 -7.40 -14.14 -21.48
CA SER A 9 -7.12 -12.72 -21.72
C SER A 9 -7.05 -12.02 -20.36
N GLY A 10 -5.86 -12.09 -19.75
CA GLY A 10 -5.52 -11.28 -18.59
C GLY A 10 -5.40 -9.83 -19.01
N THR A 11 -6.54 -9.15 -19.19
CA THR A 11 -6.57 -7.69 -19.19
C THR A 11 -6.02 -7.26 -17.84
N LEU A 12 -4.92 -6.49 -17.87
CA LEU A 12 -4.43 -5.75 -16.72
C LEU A 12 -5.51 -4.75 -16.35
N SER A 13 -6.42 -5.18 -15.48
CA SER A 13 -7.54 -4.39 -15.01
C SER A 13 -7.01 -3.38 -14.00
N ILE A 14 -6.58 -2.22 -14.51
CA ILE A 14 -6.24 -1.06 -13.68
C ILE A 14 -7.45 -0.80 -12.77
N PRO A 15 -7.27 -0.74 -11.43
CA PRO A 15 -8.35 -0.44 -10.50
C PRO A 15 -9.09 0.83 -10.92
N LEU A 16 -10.42 0.84 -10.79
CA LEU A 16 -11.25 1.96 -11.23
C LEU A 16 -10.86 3.26 -10.51
N GLU A 17 -10.43 3.14 -9.26
CA GLU A 17 -10.06 4.21 -8.35
C GLU A 17 -8.74 4.88 -8.76
N LEU A 18 -7.85 4.17 -9.48
CA LEU A 18 -6.68 4.77 -10.13
C LEU A 18 -7.08 5.62 -11.35
N VAL A 19 -8.11 5.19 -12.10
CA VAL A 19 -8.67 5.96 -13.22
C VAL A 19 -9.39 7.21 -12.69
N GLU A 20 -10.12 7.09 -11.59
CA GLU A 20 -10.75 8.23 -10.91
C GLU A 20 -9.70 9.22 -10.38
N LEU A 21 -8.58 8.74 -9.81
CA LEU A 21 -7.45 9.58 -9.41
C LEU A 21 -6.81 10.30 -10.61
N GLU A 22 -6.61 9.60 -11.74
CA GLU A 22 -6.08 10.20 -12.97
C GLU A 22 -7.00 11.29 -13.52
N LEU A 23 -8.33 11.07 -13.48
CA LEU A 23 -9.32 12.05 -13.89
C LEU A 23 -9.36 13.26 -12.95
N ALA A 24 -9.25 13.05 -11.63
CA ALA A 24 -9.16 14.13 -10.66
C ALA A 24 -7.91 14.98 -10.91
N LEU A 25 -6.72 14.37 -10.99
CA LEU A 25 -5.44 15.05 -11.28
C LEU A 25 -5.46 15.84 -12.60
N ASN A 26 -6.09 15.31 -13.65
CA ASN A 26 -6.22 16.03 -14.93
C ASN A 26 -7.07 17.30 -14.87
N ASN A 27 -7.87 17.49 -13.81
CA ASN A 27 -8.70 18.66 -13.58
C ASN A 27 -8.05 19.68 -12.61
N GLU A 28 -6.88 19.37 -12.04
CA GLU A 28 -6.17 20.22 -11.07
C GLU A 28 -5.23 21.25 -11.70
N ASP A 29 -5.20 22.46 -11.15
CA ASP A 29 -4.18 23.47 -11.50
C ASP A 29 -2.83 23.14 -10.83
N CYS A 30 -2.11 22.21 -11.43
CA CYS A 30 -0.79 21.76 -10.97
C CYS A 30 0.26 22.89 -10.96
N LEU A 31 0.08 23.94 -11.77
CA LEU A 31 0.99 25.10 -11.84
C LEU A 31 0.70 26.10 -10.70
N GLY A 32 -0.57 26.35 -10.38
CA GLY A 32 -0.99 27.23 -9.30
C GLY A 32 -0.88 26.61 -7.91
N LEU A 33 -1.20 25.31 -7.76
CA LEU A 33 -1.17 24.58 -6.49
C LEU A 33 0.19 23.93 -6.18
N GLY A 34 1.01 23.71 -7.22
CA GLY A 34 2.21 22.87 -7.14
C GLY A 34 1.89 21.38 -6.94
N PHE A 35 2.92 20.54 -7.07
CA PHE A 35 2.81 19.07 -7.00
C PHE A 35 1.97 18.56 -5.82
N GLU A 36 2.31 18.99 -4.61
CA GLU A 36 1.67 18.50 -3.38
C GLU A 36 0.26 19.07 -3.18
N GLY A 37 0.01 20.31 -3.63
CA GLY A 37 -1.32 20.91 -3.53
C GLY A 37 -2.32 20.22 -4.44
N ALA A 38 -1.95 20.03 -5.72
CA ALA A 38 -2.76 19.30 -6.69
C ALA A 38 -2.97 17.83 -6.26
N LEU A 39 -1.92 17.15 -5.79
CA LEU A 39 -2.01 15.76 -5.36
C LEU A 39 -2.94 15.58 -4.16
N ASN A 40 -2.85 16.42 -3.13
CA ASN A 40 -3.75 16.34 -1.98
C ASN A 40 -5.21 16.67 -2.37
N HIS A 41 -5.44 17.62 -3.27
CA HIS A 41 -6.79 17.96 -3.72
C HIS A 41 -7.42 16.84 -4.56
N ALA A 42 -6.64 16.17 -5.41
CA ALA A 42 -7.10 15.00 -6.16
C ALA A 42 -7.36 13.79 -5.25
N LEU A 43 -6.44 13.46 -4.33
CA LEU A 43 -6.61 12.34 -3.39
C LEU A 43 -7.82 12.52 -2.46
N GLY A 44 -8.12 13.76 -2.05
CA GLY A 44 -9.32 14.09 -1.27
C GLY A 44 -10.65 13.88 -2.02
N GLN A 45 -10.63 13.66 -3.34
CA GLN A 45 -11.82 13.33 -4.14
C GLN A 45 -12.06 11.81 -4.25
N VAL A 46 -11.02 10.98 -4.00
CA VAL A 46 -11.05 9.51 -4.20
C VAL A 46 -10.78 8.71 -2.91
N ASP A 47 -10.85 9.34 -1.74
CA ASP A 47 -10.48 8.72 -0.44
C ASP A 47 -9.07 8.09 -0.47
N GLY A 48 -8.11 8.85 -1.04
CA GLY A 48 -6.71 8.45 -1.14
C GLY A 48 -5.80 9.20 -0.16
N GLN A 49 -4.60 8.66 0.04
CA GLN A 49 -3.56 9.26 0.87
C GLN A 49 -2.17 9.14 0.23
N ILE A 50 -1.30 10.11 0.55
CA ILE A 50 0.12 10.06 0.20
C ILE A 50 0.84 9.17 1.22
N LEU A 51 1.52 8.12 0.73
CA LEU A 51 2.37 7.26 1.55
C LEU A 51 3.74 7.93 1.74
N PHE A 52 4.38 8.35 0.66
CA PHE A 52 5.60 9.14 0.68
C PHE A 52 5.74 9.97 -0.60
N ARG A 53 6.64 10.94 -0.57
CA ARG A 53 7.04 11.76 -1.74
C ARG A 53 8.55 11.90 -1.78
N MET A 54 9.11 11.87 -2.98
CA MET A 54 10.53 12.15 -3.23
C MET A 54 10.68 13.10 -4.42
N ARG A 55 11.77 13.86 -4.40
CA ARG A 55 12.25 14.69 -5.50
C ARG A 55 13.34 13.90 -6.23
N LEU A 56 13.24 13.81 -7.56
CA LEU A 56 14.17 13.07 -8.40
C LEU A 56 15.06 13.97 -9.28
N ASP A 57 14.82 15.29 -9.30
CA ASP A 57 15.69 16.29 -9.95
C ASP A 57 16.03 15.97 -11.43
N GLY A 58 15.05 15.46 -12.18
CA GLY A 58 15.16 15.15 -13.60
C GLY A 58 15.70 13.75 -13.92
N VAL A 59 15.94 12.90 -12.92
CA VAL A 59 16.28 11.47 -13.14
C VAL A 59 15.09 10.78 -13.82
N ASP A 60 15.38 10.06 -14.91
CA ASP A 60 14.38 9.36 -15.75
C ASP A 60 13.22 10.26 -16.23
N ASP A 61 13.55 11.53 -16.51
CA ASP A 61 12.61 12.59 -16.90
C ASP A 61 11.50 12.83 -15.86
N CYS A 62 11.86 12.73 -14.57
CA CYS A 62 10.96 12.95 -13.45
C CYS A 62 11.56 13.96 -12.46
N ASP A 63 10.78 14.99 -12.12
CA ASP A 63 11.14 15.97 -11.07
C ASP A 63 10.64 15.53 -9.69
N TRP A 64 9.41 15.03 -9.64
CA TRP A 64 8.74 14.61 -8.39
C TRP A 64 7.98 13.31 -8.58
N VAL A 65 8.04 12.45 -7.57
CA VAL A 65 7.23 11.24 -7.47
C VAL A 65 6.61 11.14 -6.08
N ALA A 66 5.37 10.70 -6.02
CA ALA A 66 4.71 10.30 -4.78
C ALA A 66 4.17 8.88 -4.93
N ALA A 67 4.33 8.08 -3.88
CA ALA A 67 3.57 6.85 -3.74
C ALA A 67 2.27 7.15 -3.00
N VAL A 68 1.17 6.61 -3.51
CA VAL A 68 -0.18 6.83 -2.97
C VAL A 68 -0.89 5.49 -2.76
N SER A 69 -1.81 5.48 -1.80
CA SER A 69 -2.80 4.42 -1.64
C SER A 69 -4.20 5.00 -1.78
N VAL A 70 -5.05 4.35 -2.56
CA VAL A 70 -6.47 4.72 -2.75
C VAL A 70 -7.34 3.58 -2.24
N SER A 71 -8.38 3.90 -1.45
CA SER A 71 -9.39 2.92 -1.01
C SER A 71 -10.04 2.26 -2.23
N SER A 72 -10.17 0.93 -2.25
CA SER A 72 -10.70 0.17 -3.39
C SER A 72 -11.55 -1.02 -2.95
N ASP A 73 -12.37 -1.60 -3.84
CA ASP A 73 -13.35 -2.67 -3.60
C ASP A 73 -12.77 -4.07 -3.26
N GLY A 74 -11.66 -4.08 -2.53
CA GLY A 74 -11.01 -5.26 -1.97
C GLY A 74 -9.82 -4.96 -1.05
N GLY A 75 -9.54 -3.68 -0.75
CA GLY A 75 -8.38 -3.26 0.03
C GLY A 75 -7.90 -1.86 -0.37
N GLN A 76 -6.61 -1.75 -0.69
CA GLN A 76 -5.99 -0.50 -1.13
C GLN A 76 -5.31 -0.72 -2.48
N ALA A 77 -5.61 0.13 -3.46
CA ALA A 77 -4.88 0.19 -4.71
C ALA A 77 -3.64 1.10 -4.54
N LEU A 78 -2.48 0.64 -5.02
CA LEU A 78 -1.20 1.34 -4.88
C LEU A 78 -0.73 1.90 -6.23
N ALA A 79 -0.35 3.17 -6.25
CA ALA A 79 0.11 3.85 -7.45
C ALA A 79 1.31 4.77 -7.17
N LEU A 80 2.01 5.14 -8.24
CA LEU A 80 2.87 6.32 -8.27
C LEU A 80 2.13 7.47 -8.96
N VAL A 81 2.26 8.67 -8.41
CA VAL A 81 1.94 9.91 -9.12
C VAL A 81 3.25 10.61 -9.47
N VAL A 82 3.46 10.84 -10.77
CA VAL A 82 4.72 11.25 -11.37
C VAL A 82 4.57 12.63 -12.01
N GLN A 83 5.45 13.56 -11.69
CA GLN A 83 5.63 14.82 -12.42
C GLN A 83 6.85 14.70 -13.34
N ARG A 84 6.58 14.70 -14.64
CA ARG A 84 7.63 14.73 -15.67
C ARG A 84 8.29 16.12 -15.74
N SER A 85 9.52 16.18 -16.24
CA SER A 85 10.30 17.45 -16.26
C SER A 85 9.77 18.48 -17.27
N ASP A 86 8.82 18.10 -18.13
CA ASP A 86 8.02 19.06 -18.91
C ASP A 86 7.09 19.92 -18.02
N GLY A 87 6.76 19.44 -16.82
CA GLY A 87 5.97 20.12 -15.81
C GLY A 87 4.49 20.31 -16.17
N GLU A 88 4.02 19.82 -17.32
CA GLU A 88 2.68 20.13 -17.82
C GLU A 88 1.57 19.37 -17.08
N LYS A 89 1.84 18.12 -16.65
CA LYS A 89 0.84 17.26 -16.00
C LYS A 89 1.43 16.31 -14.96
N LEU A 90 0.56 15.83 -14.07
CA LEU A 90 0.80 14.69 -13.19
C LEU A 90 0.22 13.43 -13.85
N ALA A 91 1.02 12.37 -13.95
CA ALA A 91 0.62 11.08 -14.48
C ALA A 91 0.44 10.06 -13.34
N VAL A 92 -0.53 9.15 -13.48
CA VAL A 92 -0.72 8.02 -12.56
C VAL A 92 -0.14 6.76 -13.21
N GLU A 93 0.75 6.06 -12.49
CA GLU A 93 1.35 4.80 -12.93
C GLU A 93 1.07 3.73 -11.87
N SER A 94 0.62 2.52 -12.28
CA SER A 94 0.51 1.40 -11.33
C SER A 94 1.92 0.92 -10.93
N ILE A 95 2.06 0.43 -9.70
CA ILE A 95 3.37 -0.01 -9.18
C ILE A 95 3.90 -1.27 -9.89
N GLU A 96 3.05 -2.03 -10.58
CA GLU A 96 3.45 -3.17 -11.41
C GLU A 96 3.88 -2.77 -12.82
N ALA A 97 3.42 -1.61 -13.31
CA ALA A 97 3.67 -1.13 -14.67
C ALA A 97 4.77 -0.05 -14.75
N SER A 98 5.09 0.63 -13.65
CA SER A 98 6.10 1.69 -13.63
C SER A 98 7.52 1.13 -13.73
N GLU A 99 8.34 1.75 -14.58
CA GLU A 99 9.77 1.45 -14.71
C GLU A 99 10.64 2.16 -13.65
N LEU A 100 10.06 3.08 -12.87
CA LEU A 100 10.81 3.85 -11.86
C LEU A 100 11.23 2.94 -10.69
N PRO A 101 12.51 2.89 -10.28
CA PRO A 101 13.00 2.01 -9.21
C PRO A 101 12.28 2.16 -7.86
N VAL A 102 11.67 3.32 -7.61
CA VAL A 102 10.85 3.61 -6.44
C VAL A 102 9.57 2.76 -6.35
N ALA A 103 9.02 2.29 -7.48
CA ALA A 103 7.83 1.43 -7.49
C ALA A 103 8.05 0.16 -6.63
N GLY A 104 9.26 -0.41 -6.70
CA GLY A 104 9.63 -1.63 -5.97
C GLY A 104 9.63 -1.52 -4.44
N ILE A 105 9.62 -0.31 -3.86
CA ILE A 105 9.53 -0.13 -2.39
C ILE A 105 8.11 0.18 -1.90
N VAL A 106 7.16 0.51 -2.78
CA VAL A 106 5.82 1.01 -2.39
C VAL A 106 5.04 -0.02 -1.59
N SER A 107 4.95 -1.26 -2.07
CA SER A 107 4.21 -2.33 -1.38
C SER A 107 4.77 -2.64 0.02
N ALA A 108 6.10 -2.66 0.16
CA ALA A 108 6.76 -2.86 1.45
C ALA A 108 6.51 -1.69 2.42
N TYR A 109 6.52 -0.45 1.91
CA TYR A 109 6.22 0.74 2.70
C TYR A 109 4.75 0.77 3.15
N ALA A 110 3.81 0.47 2.25
CA ALA A 110 2.39 0.38 2.57
C ALA A 110 2.11 -0.67 3.66
N GLY A 111 2.72 -1.86 3.54
CA GLY A 111 2.64 -2.90 4.56
C GLY A 111 3.22 -2.48 5.91
N LEU A 112 4.33 -1.73 5.91
CA LEU A 112 4.90 -1.16 7.13
C LEU A 112 3.93 -0.15 7.77
N MET A 113 3.38 0.80 7.00
CA MET A 113 2.42 1.77 7.53
C MET A 113 1.19 1.08 8.12
N ALA A 114 0.63 0.08 7.42
CA ALA A 114 -0.49 -0.70 7.92
C ALA A 114 -0.18 -1.44 9.24
N SER A 115 1.06 -1.93 9.43
CA SER A 115 1.48 -2.55 10.70
C SER A 115 1.69 -1.56 11.85
N LEU A 116 1.96 -0.28 11.55
CA LEU A 116 2.12 0.77 12.55
C LEU A 116 0.78 1.41 12.97
N ASP A 117 -0.23 1.34 12.11
CA ASP A 117 -1.59 1.82 12.37
C ASP A 117 -2.45 0.81 13.15
N GLN A 118 -1.99 -0.44 13.29
CA GLN A 118 -2.68 -1.44 14.10
C GLN A 118 -2.70 -1.01 15.58
N PRO A 119 -3.90 -0.88 16.20
CA PRO A 119 -3.99 -0.66 17.63
C PRO A 119 -3.34 -1.86 18.33
N GLN A 120 -2.43 -1.61 19.27
CA GLN A 120 -1.85 -2.69 20.05
C GLN A 120 -2.96 -3.35 20.86
N GLU A 121 -3.33 -4.58 20.50
CA GLU A 121 -4.12 -5.44 21.38
C GLU A 121 -3.30 -5.62 22.67
N GLU A 122 -3.74 -4.97 23.75
CA GLU A 122 -3.22 -5.20 25.10
C GLU A 122 -3.47 -6.67 25.42
N THR A 123 -2.44 -7.50 25.26
CA THR A 123 -2.48 -8.87 25.73
C THR A 123 -2.43 -8.82 27.25
N ASP A 124 -3.61 -8.89 27.88
CA ASP A 124 -3.76 -9.24 29.29
C ASP A 124 -3.11 -10.60 29.51
N ILE A 125 -1.83 -10.58 29.90
CA ILE A 125 -1.12 -11.76 30.37
C ILE A 125 -1.66 -12.04 31.77
N GLU A 126 -2.73 -12.83 31.87
CA GLU A 126 -3.12 -13.48 33.12
C GLU A 126 -1.95 -14.35 33.58
N LEU A 127 -1.17 -13.82 34.53
CA LEU A 127 -0.11 -14.57 35.20
C LEU A 127 -0.78 -15.62 36.09
N GLU A 128 -0.86 -16.86 35.59
CA GLU A 128 -1.30 -18.01 36.40
C GLU A 128 -0.31 -18.23 37.57
N ASP A 129 -0.69 -17.72 38.75
CA ASP A 129 -0.05 -18.01 40.04
C ASP A 129 -0.23 -19.51 40.39
N SER A 130 0.59 -20.37 39.80
CA SER A 130 0.55 -21.82 40.02
C SER A 130 1.92 -22.49 40.05
N ASP A 131 2.84 -21.97 40.87
CA ASP A 131 4.05 -22.69 41.25
C ASP A 131 4.48 -22.40 42.70
N LEU A 132 3.66 -22.82 43.68
CA LEU A 132 4.12 -22.99 45.07
C LEU A 132 3.22 -23.89 45.95
N THR A 133 3.46 -25.21 45.94
CA THR A 133 3.69 -25.98 47.19
C THR A 133 4.32 -27.34 46.87
N ASP A 134 5.60 -27.46 47.20
CA ASP A 134 6.26 -28.73 47.51
C ASP A 134 5.68 -29.33 48.80
N ALA A 135 5.31 -30.62 48.80
CA ALA A 135 5.37 -31.52 49.96
C ALA A 135 4.97 -32.98 49.63
N ALA A 136 5.97 -33.87 49.74
CA ALA A 136 5.94 -35.14 50.49
C ALA A 136 4.92 -36.28 50.20
N GLU A 137 5.50 -37.47 49.91
CA GLU A 137 5.02 -38.83 50.31
C GLU A 137 3.73 -39.38 49.63
N ALA A 138 3.54 -40.66 49.28
CA ALA A 138 4.36 -41.90 49.21
C ALA A 138 3.72 -42.83 48.12
N GLU A 139 4.06 -44.10 47.84
CA GLU A 139 4.95 -45.10 48.44
C GLU A 139 5.45 -46.12 47.36
N LEU A 140 5.68 -47.41 47.68
CA LEU A 140 6.02 -48.47 46.71
C LEU A 140 4.78 -49.11 46.05
N ALA A 141 4.89 -49.54 44.79
CA ALA A 141 4.80 -50.96 44.37
C ALA A 141 4.51 -51.13 42.86
N MET A 142 5.33 -51.93 42.16
CA MET A 142 4.97 -52.58 40.90
C MET A 142 4.96 -54.11 41.10
N PRO A 143 3.96 -54.86 40.60
CA PRO A 143 3.82 -56.29 40.85
C PRO A 143 4.41 -57.19 39.76
N ALA A 144 4.53 -58.48 40.13
CA ALA A 144 4.87 -59.68 39.34
C ALA A 144 6.37 -59.93 39.03
#